data_AF-A0A957NYL9-F1
#
_entry.id   AF-A0A957NYL9-F1
#
_cell.length_a   1.000
_cell.length_b   1.000
_cell.length_c   1.000
_cell.angle_alpha   90.00
_cell.angle_beta   90.00
_cell.angle_gamma   90.00
#
_symmetry.space_group_name_H-M   'P 1'
#
loop_
_entity.id
_entity.type
_entity.pdbx_description
1 polymer ?
#
loop_
_entity_poly.entity_id
_entity_poly.type
_entity_poly.pdbx_seq_one_letter_code
_entity_poly.pdbx_strand_id
1 'polypeptide(L)'
;MTTNSIPAGARIGHVHLKVSDLDRAVQFYHELIGFDLITRFGQQAAFLSAGGYHHHLGLNTWDSADGEPPAAGTTGLYHFAINYPERRDLAAALKRLLDGGWSIDGASDHGTHEAIYLHDPDFNGIELAWDRTPEQWPRRGDNLVFDRKPLDFPNLLGELDEPAPADYLVELAAYR
;
A
#
# COMPACT_ATOMS: atom_id res chain seq x y z
N MET A 1 29.87 9.11 -11.25
CA MET A 1 28.43 9.15 -11.63
C MET A 1 28.34 8.74 -13.08
N THR A 2 27.51 7.75 -13.41
CA THR A 2 27.27 7.37 -14.81
C THR A 2 26.61 8.54 -15.52
N THR A 3 26.99 8.81 -16.77
CA THR A 3 26.40 9.88 -17.60
C THR A 3 24.98 9.55 -18.10
N ASN A 4 24.46 8.39 -17.71
CA ASN A 4 23.15 7.85 -18.09
C ASN A 4 22.26 7.67 -16.86
N SER A 5 22.15 8.68 -16.00
CA SER A 5 21.22 8.69 -14.87
C SER A 5 19.88 9.30 -15.27
N ILE A 6 18.77 8.74 -14.78
CA ILE A 6 17.48 9.43 -14.85
C ILE A 6 17.58 10.79 -14.11
N PRO A 7 16.90 11.85 -14.58
CA PRO A 7 16.90 13.13 -13.88
C PRO A 7 16.42 12.98 -12.43
N ALA A 8 17.05 13.67 -11.49
CA ALA A 8 16.74 13.55 -10.05
C ALA A 8 15.27 13.90 -9.68
N GLY A 9 14.58 14.68 -10.52
CA GLY A 9 13.16 15.02 -10.34
C GLY A 9 12.18 14.04 -10.99
N ALA A 10 12.66 12.97 -11.66
CA ALA A 10 11.80 11.95 -12.21
C ALA A 10 11.11 11.17 -11.09
N ARG A 11 9.82 10.88 -11.26
CA ARG A 11 9.02 10.08 -10.33
C ARG A 11 8.29 8.99 -11.10
N ILE A 12 7.97 7.90 -10.41
CA ILE A 12 6.93 6.98 -10.88
C ILE A 12 5.60 7.74 -10.82
N GLY A 13 4.94 7.89 -11.98
CA GLY A 13 3.77 8.77 -12.10
C GLY A 13 2.46 8.12 -11.66
N HIS A 14 2.27 6.85 -12.04
CA HIS A 14 1.10 6.03 -11.74
C HIS A 14 1.42 4.55 -11.94
N VAL A 15 0.60 3.68 -11.36
CA VAL A 15 0.61 2.24 -11.61
C VAL A 15 -0.74 1.84 -12.20
N HIS A 16 -0.73 0.93 -13.17
CA HIS A 16 -1.95 0.29 -13.65
C HIS A 16 -1.95 -1.17 -13.24
N LEU A 17 -3.05 -1.60 -12.63
CA LEU A 17 -3.27 -2.97 -12.20
C LEU A 17 -4.24 -3.67 -13.14
N LYS A 18 -3.93 -4.93 -13.42
CA LYS A 18 -4.92 -5.85 -13.99
C LYS A 18 -5.82 -6.33 -12.88
N VAL A 19 -7.12 -6.21 -13.11
CA VAL A 19 -8.18 -6.67 -12.21
C VAL A 19 -9.14 -7.55 -12.99
N SER A 20 -9.73 -8.56 -12.34
CA SER A 20 -10.68 -9.46 -13.00
C SER A 20 -12.09 -8.91 -13.03
N ASP A 21 -12.45 -8.11 -12.02
CA ASP A 21 -13.74 -7.47 -11.86
C ASP A 21 -13.52 -6.00 -11.44
N LEU A 22 -13.97 -5.08 -12.28
CA LEU A 22 -13.74 -3.64 -12.05
C LEU A 22 -14.52 -3.11 -10.86
N ASP A 23 -15.75 -3.57 -10.63
CA ASP A 23 -16.58 -3.05 -9.54
C ASP A 23 -16.06 -3.51 -8.19
N ARG A 24 -15.66 -4.78 -8.09
CA ARG A 24 -15.00 -5.34 -6.90
C ARG A 24 -13.69 -4.61 -6.58
N ALA A 25 -12.88 -4.35 -7.59
CA ALA A 25 -11.63 -3.62 -7.40
C ALA A 25 -11.85 -2.15 -7.02
N VAL A 26 -12.82 -1.46 -7.66
CA VAL A 26 -13.19 -0.09 -7.28
C VAL A 26 -13.70 -0.04 -5.85
N GLN A 27 -14.54 -0.97 -5.43
CA GLN A 27 -15.02 -1.04 -4.04
C GLN A 27 -13.86 -1.15 -3.06
N PHE A 28 -12.88 -2.02 -3.33
CA PHE A 28 -11.69 -2.16 -2.49
C PHE A 28 -10.87 -0.86 -2.45
N TYR A 29 -10.48 -0.31 -3.60
CA TYR A 29 -9.57 0.84 -3.64
C TYR A 29 -10.23 2.18 -3.25
N HIS A 30 -11.53 2.36 -3.53
CA HIS A 30 -12.28 3.56 -3.18
C HIS A 30 -12.75 3.53 -1.73
N GLU A 31 -13.46 2.47 -1.32
CA GLU A 31 -14.14 2.45 -0.02
C GLU A 31 -13.19 2.01 1.10
N LEU A 32 -12.32 1.04 0.84
CA LEU A 32 -11.46 0.44 1.86
C LEU A 32 -10.08 1.10 1.95
N ILE A 33 -9.39 1.28 0.82
CA ILE A 33 -8.11 2.00 0.81
C ILE A 33 -8.32 3.52 0.92
N GLY A 34 -9.42 4.04 0.36
CA GLY A 34 -9.82 5.45 0.54
C GLY A 34 -9.35 6.40 -0.56
N PHE A 35 -9.03 5.92 -1.77
CA PHE A 35 -8.79 6.81 -2.91
C PHE A 35 -10.09 7.40 -3.44
N ASP A 36 -10.07 8.58 -4.02
CA ASP A 36 -11.19 9.12 -4.80
C ASP A 36 -11.26 8.47 -6.18
N LEU A 37 -12.47 8.16 -6.63
CA LEU A 37 -12.73 7.78 -8.02
C LEU A 37 -12.75 9.03 -8.92
N ILE A 38 -11.80 9.13 -9.83
CA ILE A 38 -11.64 10.30 -10.72
C ILE A 38 -12.42 10.14 -12.01
N THR A 39 -12.32 8.97 -12.65
CA THR A 39 -13.05 8.68 -13.88
C THR A 39 -13.21 7.18 -14.10
N ARG A 40 -14.23 6.80 -14.88
CA ARG A 40 -14.49 5.42 -15.31
C ARG A 40 -14.69 5.36 -16.82
N PHE A 41 -14.20 4.30 -17.42
CA PHE A 41 -14.37 3.97 -18.83
C PHE A 41 -15.24 2.71 -18.95
N GLY A 42 -16.54 2.89 -18.67
CA GLY A 42 -17.49 1.78 -18.58
C GLY A 42 -17.02 0.72 -17.58
N GLN A 43 -17.01 -0.54 -18.01
CA GLN A 43 -16.56 -1.69 -17.22
C GLN A 43 -15.09 -2.09 -17.49
N GLN A 44 -14.37 -1.29 -18.28
CA GLN A 44 -13.02 -1.67 -18.73
C GLN A 44 -11.90 -1.06 -17.89
N ALA A 45 -12.10 0.17 -17.38
CA ALA A 45 -11.11 0.81 -16.54
C ALA A 45 -11.71 1.83 -15.57
N ALA A 46 -11.01 2.07 -14.46
CA ALA A 46 -11.30 3.11 -13.48
C ALA A 46 -9.99 3.74 -13.00
N PHE A 47 -9.99 5.06 -12.84
CA PHE A 47 -8.82 5.84 -12.43
C PHE A 47 -9.09 6.46 -11.06
N LEU A 48 -8.15 6.25 -10.15
CA LEU A 48 -8.26 6.65 -8.75
C LEU A 48 -7.08 7.51 -8.31
N SER A 49 -7.33 8.47 -7.43
CA SER A 49 -6.29 9.35 -6.90
C SER A 49 -6.65 9.91 -5.54
N ALA A 50 -5.70 10.60 -4.92
CA ALA A 50 -5.92 11.38 -3.71
C ALA A 50 -5.59 12.84 -4.03
N GLY A 51 -6.37 13.77 -3.49
CA GLY A 51 -6.11 15.21 -3.63
C GLY A 51 -6.27 15.77 -5.06
N GLY A 52 -7.08 15.12 -5.91
CA GLY A 52 -7.42 15.64 -7.24
C GLY A 52 -6.36 15.47 -8.34
N TYR A 53 -5.36 14.60 -8.13
CA TYR A 53 -4.42 14.22 -9.18
C TYR A 53 -5.10 13.41 -10.29
N HIS A 54 -4.57 13.40 -11.52
CA HIS A 54 -5.23 12.76 -12.67
C HIS A 54 -5.43 11.24 -12.50
N HIS A 55 -4.45 10.53 -11.94
CA HIS A 55 -4.58 9.22 -11.27
C HIS A 55 -3.23 8.81 -10.67
N HIS A 56 -3.27 8.20 -9.49
CA HIS A 56 -2.15 7.42 -8.95
C HIS A 56 -2.29 5.96 -9.37
N LEU A 57 -3.54 5.47 -9.44
CA LEU A 57 -3.88 4.09 -9.73
C LEU A 57 -4.86 4.00 -10.89
N GLY A 58 -4.53 3.19 -11.89
CA GLY A 58 -5.45 2.71 -12.90
C GLY A 58 -5.84 1.25 -12.62
N LEU A 59 -7.12 0.94 -12.65
CA LEU A 59 -7.65 -0.43 -12.56
C LEU A 59 -8.18 -0.79 -13.93
N ASN A 60 -7.69 -1.90 -14.51
CA ASN A 60 -8.00 -2.27 -15.88
C ASN A 60 -8.42 -3.75 -15.97
N THR A 61 -9.50 -4.05 -16.70
CA THR A 61 -9.90 -5.44 -17.01
C THR A 61 -9.32 -5.94 -18.34
N TRP A 62 -8.43 -5.16 -18.96
CA TRP A 62 -7.80 -5.48 -20.24
C TRP A 62 -6.97 -6.76 -20.16
N ASP A 63 -7.39 -7.76 -20.92
CA ASP A 63 -6.84 -9.12 -20.92
C ASP A 63 -6.89 -9.84 -19.56
N SER A 64 -7.74 -9.40 -18.64
CA SER A 64 -7.90 -10.01 -17.31
C SER A 64 -9.34 -10.16 -16.84
N ALA A 65 -10.33 -9.64 -17.57
CA ALA A 65 -11.75 -9.80 -17.25
C ALA A 65 -12.10 -11.28 -17.00
N ASP A 66 -12.77 -11.55 -15.87
CA ASP A 66 -13.15 -12.89 -15.39
C ASP A 66 -11.96 -13.86 -15.23
N GLY A 67 -10.73 -13.33 -15.17
CA GLY A 67 -9.50 -14.09 -15.00
C GLY A 67 -9.21 -14.45 -13.54
N GLU A 68 -8.21 -15.30 -13.36
CA GLU A 68 -7.73 -15.73 -12.05
C GLU A 68 -6.44 -14.98 -11.65
N PRO A 69 -6.17 -14.83 -10.35
CA PRO A 69 -4.88 -14.33 -9.86
C PRO A 69 -3.67 -15.13 -10.40
N PRO A 70 -2.46 -14.52 -10.47
CA PRO A 70 -1.25 -15.23 -10.84
C PRO A 70 -0.99 -16.46 -9.95
N ALA A 71 -0.63 -17.58 -10.56
CA ALA A 71 -0.33 -18.80 -9.80
C ALA A 71 0.88 -18.60 -8.88
N ALA A 72 0.86 -19.23 -7.70
CA ALA A 72 1.95 -19.15 -6.73
C ALA A 72 3.30 -19.54 -7.34
N GLY A 73 4.35 -18.77 -7.04
CA GLY A 73 5.70 -18.99 -7.56
C GLY A 73 5.94 -18.52 -8.99
N THR A 74 4.97 -17.85 -9.62
CA THR A 74 5.17 -17.17 -10.91
C THR A 74 5.67 -15.74 -10.72
N THR A 75 6.30 -15.18 -11.75
CA THR A 75 6.69 -13.76 -11.77
C THR A 75 5.46 -12.88 -11.94
N GLY A 76 5.44 -11.72 -11.27
CA GLY A 76 4.34 -10.78 -11.27
C GLY A 76 4.71 -9.52 -10.48
N LEU A 77 3.74 -8.63 -10.25
CA LEU A 77 3.93 -7.50 -9.35
C LEU A 77 4.13 -8.05 -7.92
N TYR A 78 5.28 -7.75 -7.29
CA TYR A 78 5.47 -8.09 -5.88
C TYR A 78 4.62 -7.17 -5.00
N HIS A 79 4.81 -5.86 -5.11
CA HIS A 79 3.86 -4.85 -4.62
C HIS A 79 4.08 -3.49 -5.30
N PHE A 80 3.13 -2.58 -5.11
CA PHE A 80 3.37 -1.15 -5.18
C PHE A 80 3.16 -0.51 -3.80
N ALA A 81 3.84 0.59 -3.50
CA ALA A 81 3.73 1.27 -2.22
C ALA A 81 2.85 2.52 -2.31
N ILE A 82 1.96 2.67 -1.33
CA ILE A 82 1.22 3.89 -1.01
C ILE A 82 1.91 4.50 0.20
N ASN A 83 2.70 5.55 -0.04
CA ASN A 83 3.42 6.25 1.02
C ASN A 83 2.57 7.40 1.57
N TYR A 84 2.20 7.29 2.84
CA TYR A 84 1.38 8.27 3.54
C TYR A 84 2.25 9.44 4.06
N PRO A 85 1.71 10.67 4.03
CA PRO A 85 2.49 11.84 4.44
C PRO A 85 2.74 11.88 5.96
N GLU A 86 1.79 11.39 6.75
CA GLU A 86 1.91 11.30 8.20
C GLU A 86 1.76 9.87 8.70
N ARG A 87 2.47 9.54 9.78
CA ARG A 87 2.38 8.22 10.43
C ARG A 87 0.95 7.92 10.90
N ARG A 88 0.23 8.95 11.34
CA ARG A 88 -1.17 8.88 11.73
C ARG A 88 -2.07 8.41 10.57
N ASP A 89 -1.76 8.79 9.33
CA ASP A 89 -2.55 8.37 8.18
C ASP A 89 -2.36 6.88 7.87
N LEU A 90 -1.14 6.35 8.07
CA LEU A 90 -0.90 4.90 8.00
C LEU A 90 -1.70 4.16 9.07
N ALA A 91 -1.73 4.68 10.31
CA ALA A 91 -2.55 4.11 11.39
C ALA A 91 -4.04 4.14 11.04
N ALA A 92 -4.54 5.24 10.45
CA ALA A 92 -5.93 5.36 10.03
C ALA A 92 -6.28 4.39 8.90
N ALA A 93 -5.37 4.19 7.95
CA ALA A 93 -5.53 3.21 6.88
C ALA A 93 -5.60 1.77 7.42
N LEU A 94 -4.68 1.40 8.32
CA LEU A 94 -4.71 0.10 8.99
C LEU A 94 -6.03 -0.10 9.75
N LYS A 95 -6.47 0.88 10.54
CA LYS A 95 -7.74 0.80 11.26
C LYS A 95 -8.91 0.58 10.29
N ARG A 96 -8.95 1.29 9.16
CA ARG A 96 -10.03 1.13 8.17
C ARG A 96 -10.07 -0.27 7.57
N LEU A 97 -8.91 -0.86 7.28
CA LEU A 97 -8.82 -2.25 6.82
C LEU A 97 -9.43 -3.23 7.84
N LEU A 98 -9.02 -3.10 9.11
CA LEU A 98 -9.50 -3.95 10.19
C LEU A 98 -11.00 -3.75 10.48
N ASP A 99 -11.47 -2.50 10.50
CA ASP A 99 -12.90 -2.19 10.61
C ASP A 99 -13.72 -2.81 9.46
N GLY A 100 -13.13 -2.88 8.26
CA GLY A 100 -13.70 -3.51 7.07
C GLY A 100 -13.54 -5.03 7.02
N GLY A 101 -12.92 -5.65 8.02
CA GLY A 101 -12.67 -7.09 8.07
C GLY A 101 -11.66 -7.60 7.06
N TRP A 102 -10.75 -6.74 6.58
CA TRP A 102 -9.69 -7.11 5.64
C TRP A 102 -8.38 -7.32 6.39
N SER A 103 -7.84 -8.53 6.31
CA SER A 103 -6.58 -8.88 6.95
C SER A 103 -5.37 -8.41 6.14
N ILE A 104 -4.23 -8.34 6.83
CA ILE A 104 -2.92 -8.06 6.23
C ILE A 104 -2.15 -9.37 6.02
N ASP A 105 -1.11 -9.34 5.20
CA ASP A 105 -0.19 -10.47 5.01
C ASP A 105 1.04 -10.39 5.91
N GLY A 106 1.40 -9.18 6.34
CA GLY A 106 2.53 -8.95 7.23
C GLY A 106 2.82 -7.47 7.44
N ALA A 107 3.74 -7.18 8.34
CA ALA A 107 4.23 -5.82 8.56
C ALA A 107 5.69 -5.85 9.02
N SER A 108 6.39 -4.75 8.83
CA SER A 108 7.78 -4.61 9.24
C SER A 108 8.14 -3.15 9.48
N ASP A 109 8.95 -2.92 10.50
CA ASP A 109 9.73 -1.69 10.64
C ASP A 109 11.10 -1.90 9.98
N HIS A 110 11.31 -1.21 8.86
CA HIS A 110 12.53 -1.28 8.07
C HIS A 110 13.62 -0.30 8.54
N GLY A 111 13.37 0.46 9.61
CA GLY A 111 14.23 1.53 10.11
C GLY A 111 14.14 2.82 9.30
N THR A 112 14.00 2.73 7.97
CA THR A 112 13.73 3.88 7.09
C THR A 112 12.25 4.23 7.02
N HIS A 113 11.39 3.22 7.04
CA HIS A 113 9.94 3.33 6.95
C HIS A 113 9.26 2.20 7.75
N GLU A 114 8.00 2.41 8.07
CA GLU A 114 7.09 1.39 8.59
C GLU A 114 6.19 0.93 7.45
N ALA A 115 6.04 -0.38 7.28
CA ALA A 115 5.36 -1.00 6.16
C ALA A 115 4.32 -2.03 6.63
N ILE A 116 3.16 -2.01 6.00
CA ILE A 116 2.09 -3.01 6.14
C ILE A 116 1.80 -3.57 4.75
N TYR A 117 1.87 -4.89 4.62
CA TYR A 117 1.69 -5.61 3.36
C TYR A 117 0.34 -6.29 3.33
N LEU A 118 -0.34 -6.17 2.21
CA LEU A 118 -1.62 -6.84 1.95
C LEU A 118 -1.77 -7.10 0.44
N HIS A 119 -2.70 -7.98 0.10
CA HIS A 119 -3.15 -8.18 -1.27
C HIS A 119 -4.53 -7.52 -1.49
N ASP A 120 -4.72 -7.02 -2.71
CA ASP A 120 -6.04 -6.66 -3.22
C ASP A 120 -6.87 -7.93 -3.57
N PRO A 121 -8.14 -7.78 -3.99
CA PRO A 121 -8.98 -8.92 -4.34
C PRO A 121 -8.47 -9.79 -5.50
N ASP A 122 -7.53 -9.30 -6.30
CA ASP A 122 -6.91 -9.97 -7.45
C ASP A 122 -5.45 -10.40 -7.17
N PHE A 123 -5.03 -10.36 -5.90
CA PHE A 123 -3.66 -10.65 -5.45
C PHE A 123 -2.58 -9.75 -6.07
N ASN A 124 -2.92 -8.50 -6.40
CA ASN A 124 -1.90 -7.47 -6.56
C ASN A 124 -1.38 -7.08 -5.17
N GLY A 125 -0.07 -7.20 -4.95
CA GLY A 125 0.54 -6.80 -3.69
C GLY A 125 0.51 -5.29 -3.49
N ILE A 126 0.26 -4.89 -2.25
CA ILE A 126 0.21 -3.50 -1.80
C ILE A 126 1.10 -3.38 -0.56
N GLU A 127 1.87 -2.30 -0.52
CA GLU A 127 2.52 -1.83 0.69
C GLU A 127 1.89 -0.50 1.12
N LEU A 128 1.34 -0.45 2.33
CA LEU A 128 0.99 0.80 2.99
C LEU A 128 2.19 1.22 3.81
N ALA A 129 2.77 2.37 3.50
CA ALA A 129 4.03 2.81 4.07
C ALA A 129 3.96 4.20 4.68
N TRP A 130 4.81 4.44 5.67
CA TRP A 130 5.15 5.79 6.10
C TRP A 130 6.67 5.89 6.25
N ASP A 131 7.26 6.81 5.48
CA ASP A 131 8.69 7.11 5.56
C ASP A 131 9.01 7.99 6.77
N ARG A 132 10.06 7.62 7.51
CA ARG A 132 10.74 8.54 8.41
C ARG A 132 11.44 9.62 7.60
N THR A 133 11.79 10.75 8.22
CA THR A 133 12.55 11.77 7.50
C THR A 133 13.94 11.23 7.13
N PRO A 134 14.55 11.67 6.01
CA PRO A 134 15.84 11.15 5.56
C PRO A 134 16.98 11.25 6.59
N GLU A 135 16.89 12.20 7.52
CA GLU A 135 17.85 12.38 8.63
C GLU A 135 17.77 11.26 9.67
N GLN A 136 16.62 10.60 9.79
CA GLN A 136 16.39 9.49 10.71
C GLN A 136 16.80 8.14 10.11
N TRP A 137 17.06 8.08 8.81
CA TRP A 137 17.38 6.83 8.13
C TRP A 137 18.73 6.26 8.59
N PRO A 138 18.77 5.00 9.05
CA PRO A 138 20.01 4.40 9.52
C PRO A 138 21.00 4.22 8.37
N ARG A 139 22.26 4.61 8.63
CA ARG A 139 23.35 4.57 7.66
C ARG A 139 24.58 3.87 8.22
N ARG A 140 25.29 3.18 7.34
CA ARG A 140 26.64 2.65 7.60
C ARG A 140 27.58 3.21 6.53
N GLY A 141 28.27 4.29 6.87
CA GLY A 141 28.95 5.12 5.87
C GLY A 141 27.92 5.78 4.96
N ASP A 142 28.13 5.72 3.65
CA ASP A 142 27.22 6.31 2.67
C ASP A 142 25.99 5.44 2.35
N ASN A 143 25.99 4.18 2.79
CA ASN A 143 24.93 3.23 2.47
C ASN A 143 23.78 3.31 3.49
N LEU A 144 22.55 3.26 2.97
CA LEU A 144 21.36 3.01 3.78
C LEU A 144 21.39 1.58 4.31
N VAL A 145 20.93 1.40 5.54
CA VAL A 145 20.76 0.10 6.18
C VAL A 145 19.26 -0.14 6.32
N PHE A 146 18.79 -1.31 5.91
CA PHE A 146 17.40 -1.72 6.11
C PHE A 146 17.35 -2.72 7.25
N ASP A 147 16.39 -2.53 8.14
CA ASP A 147 16.06 -3.47 9.20
C ASP A 147 14.84 -4.31 8.81
N ARG A 148 14.50 -5.30 9.64
CA ARG A 148 13.26 -6.09 9.52
C ARG A 148 12.74 -6.39 10.92
N LYS A 149 12.49 -5.32 11.67
CA LYS A 149 11.95 -5.43 13.02
C LYS A 149 10.45 -5.65 12.95
N PRO A 150 9.86 -6.34 13.93
CA PRO A 150 8.41 -6.39 14.09
C PRO A 150 7.84 -4.97 14.21
N LEU A 151 6.74 -4.70 13.51
CA LEU A 151 6.04 -3.42 13.63
C LEU A 151 5.33 -3.34 14.99
N ASP A 152 5.51 -2.23 15.71
CA ASP A 152 4.82 -1.99 16.98
C ASP A 152 3.38 -1.47 16.71
N PHE A 153 2.46 -2.40 16.44
CA PHE A 153 1.06 -2.07 16.17
C PHE A 153 0.36 -1.27 17.27
N PRO A 154 0.49 -1.61 18.58
CA PRO A 154 -0.05 -0.77 19.65
C PRO A 154 0.44 0.68 19.58
N ASN A 155 1.74 0.88 19.31
CA ASN A 155 2.30 2.22 19.19
C ASN A 155 1.80 2.95 17.94
N LEU A 156 1.69 2.26 16.80
CA LEU A 156 1.15 2.84 15.57
C LEU A 156 -0.32 3.24 15.73
N LEU A 157 -1.17 2.34 16.23
CA LEU A 157 -2.60 2.63 16.43
C LEU A 157 -2.83 3.69 17.51
N GLY A 158 -1.87 3.86 18.44
CA GLY A 158 -1.87 4.94 19.42
C GLY A 158 -1.81 6.34 18.80
N GLU A 159 -1.37 6.48 17.54
CA GLU A 159 -1.40 7.75 16.81
C GLU A 159 -2.81 8.31 16.59
N LEU A 160 -3.86 7.50 16.76
CA LEU A 160 -5.24 7.89 16.49
C LEU A 160 -5.95 8.59 17.67
N ASP A 161 -5.28 8.72 18.82
CA ASP A 161 -5.84 9.24 20.09
C ASP A 161 -7.06 8.45 20.60
N GLU A 162 -7.27 7.24 20.08
CA GLU A 162 -8.33 6.32 20.45
C GLU A 162 -7.71 4.99 20.88
N PRO A 163 -8.23 4.31 21.92
CA PRO A 163 -7.75 2.98 22.26
C PRO A 163 -8.08 2.00 21.13
N ALA A 164 -7.05 1.36 20.58
CA ALA A 164 -7.23 0.27 19.62
C ALA A 164 -8.14 -0.82 20.22
N PRO A 165 -9.16 -1.28 19.48
CA PRO A 165 -9.96 -2.44 19.87
C PRO A 165 -9.05 -3.64 20.22
N ALA A 166 -9.37 -4.33 21.33
CA ALA A 166 -8.50 -5.39 21.86
C ALA A 166 -8.39 -6.59 20.91
N ASP A 167 -9.45 -6.85 20.14
CA ASP A 167 -9.49 -7.84 19.07
C ASP A 167 -8.49 -7.54 17.95
N TYR A 168 -8.27 -6.27 17.59
CA TYR A 168 -7.25 -5.90 16.59
C TYR A 168 -5.87 -6.32 17.04
N LEU A 169 -5.53 -6.09 18.30
CA LEU A 169 -4.21 -6.44 18.82
C LEU A 169 -4.00 -7.96 18.91
N VAL A 170 -5.07 -8.72 19.12
CA VAL A 170 -5.02 -10.20 19.10
C VAL A 170 -4.79 -10.70 17.67
N GLU A 171 -5.51 -10.17 16.68
CA GLU A 171 -5.30 -10.51 15.27
C GLU A 171 -3.89 -10.15 14.82
N LEU A 172 -3.45 -8.93 15.10
CA LEU A 172 -2.16 -8.40 14.65
C LEU A 172 -0.96 -9.05 15.34
N ALA A 173 -1.15 -9.72 16.48
CA ALA A 173 -0.08 -10.43 17.17
C ALA A 173 0.52 -11.57 16.32
N ALA A 174 -0.19 -12.05 15.29
CA ALA A 174 0.30 -13.06 14.35
C ALA A 174 1.41 -12.54 13.42
N TYR A 175 1.59 -11.22 13.29
CA TYR A 175 2.54 -10.58 12.36
C TYR A 175 3.75 -9.96 13.09
N ARG A 176 4.03 -10.40 14.32
CA ARG A 176 5.18 -9.97 15.13
C ARG A 176 6.41 -10.85 14.93
#